data_AF-A0A847MX22-F1
#
_entry.id   AF-A0A847MX22-F1
#
_cell.length_a   1.000
_cell.length_b   1.000
_cell.length_c   1.000
_cell.angle_alpha   90.00
_cell.angle_beta   90.00
_cell.angle_gamma   90.00
#
_symmetry.space_group_name_H-M   'P 1'
#
loop_
_entity.id
_entity.type
_entity.pdbx_description
1 polymer ?
#
loop_
_entity_poly.entity_id
_entity_poly.type
_entity_poly.pdbx_seq_one_letter_code
_entity_poly.pdbx_strand_id
1 'polypeptide(L)'
;MTVMIPAPDPAGLTLHVPCGTDNPAPDEVGHAVTVRADWSVTMPHDLQTERIAAAFGAATPCLDLAVNIGPALWHILEVVSHTAPGLVDTRWCTQGRCLGVYAHASVLAAYRHELTPWHLAARFGLRLWQAERLLTAAREAWINTGDLSLVAEGRQGYAALWDSAVHPRTVADLAAVVPQDLLPMPATFYEDLAYSGVQTDWLRGVLALF
;
A
#
# COMPACT_ATOMS: atom_id res chain seq x y z
N MET A 1 2.04 19.09 7.53
CA MET A 1 2.07 17.61 7.50
C MET A 1 0.65 17.11 7.40
N THR A 2 0.31 16.37 6.36
CA THR A 2 -1.00 15.69 6.29
C THR A 2 -0.94 14.47 7.21
N VAL A 3 -1.96 14.27 8.03
CA VAL A 3 -2.11 13.04 8.81
C VAL A 3 -2.31 11.88 7.85
N MET A 4 -1.52 10.83 7.98
CA MET A 4 -1.70 9.59 7.24
C MET A 4 -2.95 8.88 7.77
N ILE A 5 -3.90 8.60 6.88
CA ILE A 5 -5.17 7.92 7.21
C ILE A 5 -5.20 6.54 6.54
N PRO A 6 -5.81 5.52 7.16
CA PRO A 6 -5.86 4.15 6.62
C PRO A 6 -6.54 4.03 5.25
N ALA A 7 -7.56 4.85 5.03
CA ALA A 7 -8.36 4.88 3.81
C ALA A 7 -8.94 6.29 3.60
N PRO A 8 -9.31 6.63 2.36
CA PRO A 8 -10.00 7.88 2.05
C PRO A 8 -11.44 7.91 2.57
N ASP A 9 -12.08 6.74 2.71
CA ASP A 9 -13.40 6.62 3.33
C ASP A 9 -13.29 6.89 4.85
N PRO A 10 -14.09 7.83 5.41
CA PRO A 10 -14.14 8.06 6.86
C PRO A 10 -14.48 6.81 7.69
N ALA A 11 -15.18 5.82 7.11
CA ALA A 11 -15.48 4.56 7.77
C ALA A 11 -14.24 3.68 7.98
N GLY A 12 -13.17 3.90 7.22
CA GLY A 12 -11.91 3.16 7.29
C GLY A 12 -11.72 2.15 6.16
N LEU A 13 -10.60 1.41 6.21
CA LEU A 13 -10.28 0.36 5.26
C LEU A 13 -10.93 -0.96 5.70
N THR A 14 -11.80 -1.54 4.86
CA THR A 14 -12.42 -2.84 5.14
C THR A 14 -11.89 -3.93 4.22
N LEU A 15 -11.55 -5.09 4.78
CA LEU A 15 -11.14 -6.30 4.08
C LEU A 15 -11.94 -7.49 4.62
N HIS A 16 -12.15 -8.50 3.77
CA HIS A 16 -12.85 -9.72 4.15
C HIS A 16 -11.84 -10.85 4.40
N VAL A 17 -11.94 -11.47 5.57
CA VAL A 17 -10.93 -12.37 6.11
C VAL A 17 -11.62 -13.67 6.54
N PRO A 18 -11.31 -14.81 5.89
CA PRO A 18 -11.73 -16.11 6.37
C PRO A 18 -11.16 -16.37 7.78
N CYS A 19 -12.00 -16.80 8.71
CA CYS A 19 -11.57 -17.14 10.08
C CYS A 19 -11.60 -18.66 10.29
N GLY A 20 -10.78 -19.15 11.23
CA GLY A 20 -10.75 -20.57 11.62
C GLY A 20 -9.89 -21.48 10.74
N THR A 21 -9.17 -20.95 9.75
CA THR A 21 -8.24 -21.70 8.90
C THR A 21 -6.96 -20.93 8.61
N ASP A 22 -5.84 -21.65 8.55
CA ASP A 22 -4.56 -21.10 8.09
C ASP A 22 -4.47 -21.04 6.56
N ASN A 23 -5.25 -21.88 5.88
CA ASN A 23 -5.25 -22.08 4.44
C ASN A 23 -6.69 -21.99 3.90
N PRO A 24 -7.25 -20.77 3.78
CA PRO A 24 -8.59 -20.61 3.24
C PRO A 24 -8.66 -20.94 1.76
N ALA A 25 -9.83 -21.37 1.30
CA ALA A 25 -10.09 -21.47 -0.13
C ALA A 25 -10.16 -20.06 -0.76
N PRO A 26 -9.79 -19.89 -2.05
CA PRO A 26 -9.81 -18.57 -2.69
C PRO A 26 -11.18 -17.88 -2.67
N ASP A 27 -12.26 -18.67 -2.73
CA ASP A 27 -13.66 -18.25 -2.73
C ASP A 27 -14.32 -18.28 -1.34
N GLU A 28 -13.55 -18.57 -0.28
CA GLU A 28 -14.07 -18.62 1.08
C GLU A 28 -14.57 -17.25 1.53
N VAL A 29 -15.83 -17.21 2.00
CA VAL A 29 -16.46 -15.98 2.44
C VAL A 29 -15.90 -15.59 3.81
N GLY A 30 -15.16 -14.50 3.84
CA GLY A 30 -14.58 -13.95 5.06
C GLY A 30 -15.51 -13.01 5.82
N HIS A 31 -15.14 -12.71 7.06
CA HIS A 31 -15.76 -11.66 7.86
C HIS A 31 -15.12 -10.30 7.58
N ALA A 32 -15.91 -9.23 7.66
CA ALA A 32 -15.40 -7.88 7.54
C ALA A 32 -14.50 -7.52 8.73
N VAL A 33 -13.28 -7.09 8.43
CA VAL A 33 -12.33 -6.48 9.36
C VAL A 33 -12.08 -5.06 8.87
N THR A 34 -12.20 -4.07 9.76
CA THR A 34 -12.08 -2.66 9.41
C THR A 34 -10.98 -1.98 10.23
N VAL A 35 -10.05 -1.33 9.56
CA VAL A 35 -9.09 -0.38 10.17
C VAL A 35 -9.68 1.02 10.05
N ARG A 36 -10.12 1.59 11.18
CA ARG A 36 -10.78 2.90 11.24
C ARG A 36 -9.80 4.05 11.12
N ALA A 37 -10.32 5.26 10.86
CA ALA A 37 -9.52 6.47 10.72
C ALA A 37 -8.63 6.81 11.93
N ASP A 38 -9.01 6.37 13.14
CA ASP A 38 -8.23 6.50 14.38
C ASP A 38 -7.23 5.34 14.59
N TRP A 39 -7.03 4.51 13.56
CA TRP A 39 -6.18 3.31 13.56
C TRP A 39 -6.67 2.17 14.47
N SER A 40 -7.88 2.28 15.04
CA SER A 40 -8.51 1.16 15.74
C SER A 40 -8.94 0.08 14.75
N VAL A 41 -8.83 -1.19 15.16
CA VAL A 41 -9.27 -2.34 14.37
C VAL A 41 -10.58 -2.86 14.93
N THR A 42 -11.57 -3.07 14.06
CA THR A 42 -12.85 -3.69 14.40
C THR A 42 -13.06 -4.95 13.60
N MET A 43 -13.55 -5.98 14.29
CA MET A 43 -13.88 -7.27 13.71
C MET A 43 -14.97 -7.94 14.54
N PRO A 44 -15.71 -8.91 13.98
CA PRO A 44 -16.83 -9.54 14.69
C PRO A 44 -16.40 -10.52 15.80
N HIS A 45 -15.11 -10.78 15.97
CA HIS A 45 -14.59 -11.75 16.92
C HIS A 45 -14.21 -11.09 18.25
N ASP A 46 -14.49 -11.78 19.35
CA ASP A 46 -13.93 -11.43 20.65
C ASP A 46 -12.47 -11.88 20.73
N LEU A 47 -11.56 -10.90 20.66
CA LEU A 47 -10.12 -11.15 20.72
C LEU A 47 -9.65 -11.78 22.03
N GLN A 48 -10.39 -11.65 23.14
CA GLN A 48 -10.05 -12.36 24.37
C GLN A 48 -10.36 -13.85 24.25
N THR A 49 -11.52 -14.19 23.71
CA THR A 49 -11.88 -15.57 23.40
C THR A 49 -10.89 -16.20 22.42
N GLU A 50 -10.50 -15.49 21.38
CA GLU A 50 -9.48 -15.94 20.42
C GLU A 50 -8.12 -16.21 21.09
N ARG A 51 -7.67 -15.34 22.01
CA ARG A 51 -6.42 -15.57 22.77
C ARG A 51 -6.48 -16.83 23.63
N ILE A 52 -7.63 -17.11 24.25
CA ILE A 52 -7.84 -18.33 25.01
C ILE A 52 -7.76 -19.53 24.06
N ALA A 53 -8.47 -19.50 22.93
CA ALA A 53 -8.44 -20.57 21.93
C ALA A 53 -7.02 -20.82 21.40
N ALA A 54 -6.24 -19.77 21.13
CA ALA A 54 -4.84 -19.86 20.73
C ALA A 54 -3.98 -20.59 21.79
N ALA A 55 -4.22 -20.32 23.09
CA ALA A 55 -3.51 -21.01 24.17
C ALA A 55 -3.83 -22.52 24.23
N PHE A 56 -4.96 -22.95 23.68
CA PHE A 56 -5.31 -24.36 23.48
C PHE A 56 -4.91 -24.92 22.10
N GLY A 57 -4.14 -24.17 21.31
CA GLY A 57 -3.62 -24.62 20.02
C GLY A 57 -4.58 -24.44 18.83
N ALA A 58 -5.64 -23.65 18.96
CA ALA A 58 -6.51 -23.32 17.83
C ALA A 58 -5.81 -22.40 16.82
N ALA A 59 -6.14 -22.55 15.55
CA ALA A 59 -5.77 -21.59 14.50
C ALA A 59 -6.50 -20.27 14.74
N THR A 60 -5.78 -19.16 14.86
CA THR A 60 -6.34 -17.84 15.19
C THR A 60 -5.94 -16.74 14.18
N PRO A 61 -6.27 -16.90 12.87
CA PRO A 61 -5.97 -15.89 11.83
C PRO A 61 -6.39 -14.48 12.19
N CYS A 62 -7.52 -14.37 12.86
CA CYS A 62 -8.17 -13.11 13.13
C CYS A 62 -7.48 -12.38 14.31
N LEU A 63 -6.84 -13.13 15.23
CA LEU A 63 -5.95 -12.57 16.25
C LEU A 63 -4.62 -12.05 15.64
N ASP A 64 -3.96 -12.86 14.79
CA ASP A 64 -2.73 -12.46 14.10
C ASP A 64 -2.96 -11.19 13.28
N LEU A 65 -4.08 -11.12 12.57
CA LEU A 65 -4.45 -9.96 11.77
C LEU A 65 -4.70 -8.73 12.62
N ALA A 66 -5.47 -8.84 13.72
CA ALA A 66 -5.81 -7.69 14.57
C ALA A 66 -4.57 -6.96 15.10
N VAL A 67 -3.52 -7.71 15.43
CA VAL A 67 -2.27 -7.17 15.97
C VAL A 67 -1.42 -6.53 14.87
N ASN A 68 -1.41 -7.10 13.67
CA ASN A 68 -0.40 -6.78 12.66
C ASN A 68 -0.91 -5.93 11.49
N ILE A 69 -2.24 -5.81 11.31
CA ILE A 69 -2.81 -5.10 10.16
C ILE A 69 -2.53 -3.59 10.16
N GLY A 70 -2.60 -2.94 11.33
CA GLY A 70 -2.36 -1.51 11.46
C GLY A 70 -0.93 -1.14 11.03
N PRO A 71 0.11 -1.74 11.64
CA PRO A 71 1.51 -1.53 11.23
C PRO A 71 1.77 -1.86 9.74
N ALA A 72 1.20 -2.94 9.22
CA ALA A 72 1.36 -3.31 7.82
C ALA A 72 0.73 -2.29 6.87
N LEU A 73 -0.47 -1.80 7.18
CA LEU A 73 -1.14 -0.77 6.38
C LEU A 73 -0.40 0.56 6.44
N TRP A 74 0.08 0.96 7.62
CA TRP A 74 0.89 2.17 7.77
C TRP A 74 2.13 2.10 6.87
N HIS A 75 2.83 0.97 6.88
CA HIS A 75 3.98 0.74 6.02
C HIS A 75 3.64 0.85 4.53
N ILE A 76 2.55 0.22 4.07
CA ILE A 76 2.09 0.36 2.68
C ILE A 76 1.93 1.84 2.31
N LEU A 77 1.27 2.62 3.17
CA LEU A 77 1.01 4.04 2.93
C LEU A 77 2.29 4.89 2.93
N GLU A 78 3.25 4.58 3.80
CA GLU A 78 4.57 5.21 3.79
C GLU A 78 5.35 4.92 2.51
N VAL A 79 5.29 3.66 2.04
CA VAL A 79 5.93 3.20 0.81
C VAL A 79 5.34 3.92 -0.40
N VAL A 80 4.01 3.89 -0.59
CA VAL A 80 3.38 4.50 -1.78
C VAL A 80 3.44 6.03 -1.77
N SER A 81 3.52 6.65 -0.57
CA SER A 81 3.56 8.11 -0.43
C SER A 81 4.99 8.66 -0.35
N HIS A 82 6.00 7.80 -0.33
CA HIS A 82 7.42 8.16 -0.18
C HIS A 82 7.70 9.04 1.07
N THR A 83 6.91 8.87 2.15
CA THR A 83 6.97 9.78 3.32
C THR A 83 8.01 9.41 4.37
N ALA A 84 8.66 8.24 4.23
CA ALA A 84 9.66 7.75 5.17
C ALA A 84 11.07 7.83 4.54
N PRO A 85 11.88 8.85 4.86
CA PRO A 85 13.25 8.95 4.39
C PRO A 85 14.06 7.71 4.83
N GLY A 86 14.76 7.08 3.90
CA GLY A 86 15.59 5.90 4.19
C GLY A 86 14.81 4.58 4.34
N LEU A 87 13.50 4.57 4.08
CA LEU A 87 12.74 3.31 3.96
C LEU A 87 13.31 2.42 2.83
N VAL A 88 13.85 3.09 1.81
CA VAL A 88 14.70 2.49 0.78
C VAL A 88 16.04 3.20 0.78
N ASP A 89 16.92 2.83 1.72
CA ASP A 89 18.34 3.15 1.62
C ASP A 89 19.05 1.98 0.91
N THR A 90 19.64 2.28 -0.25
CA THR A 90 20.64 1.43 -0.92
C THR A 90 20.40 -0.09 -0.92
N ARG A 91 19.21 -0.58 -1.24
CA ARG A 91 18.96 -2.01 -1.55
C ARG A 91 18.93 -2.98 -0.33
N TRP A 92 18.34 -2.60 0.79
CA TRP A 92 18.24 -3.49 1.98
C TRP A 92 16.85 -3.49 2.62
N CYS A 93 16.30 -4.68 2.89
CA CYS A 93 15.27 -4.85 3.91
C CYS A 93 15.97 -4.92 5.28
N THR A 94 16.21 -3.78 5.91
CA THR A 94 17.06 -3.62 7.12
C THR A 94 16.59 -4.37 8.37
N GLN A 95 15.40 -4.99 8.36
CA GLN A 95 14.86 -5.73 9.51
C GLN A 95 14.79 -7.27 9.35
N GLY A 96 15.46 -7.83 8.34
CA GLY A 96 15.93 -9.23 8.38
C GLY A 96 14.88 -10.35 8.37
N ARG A 97 13.61 -10.09 8.05
CA ARG A 97 12.59 -11.15 7.92
C ARG A 97 12.27 -11.56 6.49
N CYS A 98 12.50 -10.69 5.52
CA CYS A 98 12.51 -11.09 4.11
C CYS A 98 13.77 -11.92 3.89
N LEU A 99 13.60 -13.17 3.44
CA LEU A 99 14.62 -14.21 3.37
C LEU A 99 15.85 -13.80 2.51
N GLY A 100 16.76 -13.00 3.04
CA GLY A 100 18.07 -12.73 2.43
C GLY A 100 18.36 -11.26 2.11
N VAL A 101 19.62 -11.02 1.75
CA VAL A 101 20.15 -9.73 1.30
C VAL A 101 19.80 -9.57 -0.19
N TYR A 102 18.87 -8.68 -0.52
CA TYR A 102 18.45 -8.43 -1.90
C TYR A 102 18.92 -7.08 -2.41
N ALA A 103 20.00 -7.09 -3.20
CA ALA A 103 20.40 -5.94 -3.98
C ALA A 103 19.40 -5.70 -5.14
N HIS A 104 18.44 -4.78 -4.99
CA HIS A 104 17.54 -4.40 -6.08
C HIS A 104 18.25 -3.62 -7.20
N ALA A 105 17.84 -3.85 -8.44
CA ALA A 105 18.44 -3.24 -9.63
C ALA A 105 18.19 -1.72 -9.73
N SER A 106 17.13 -1.20 -9.09
CA SER A 106 16.76 0.21 -9.09
C SER A 106 16.00 0.60 -7.81
N VAL A 107 15.83 1.90 -7.57
CA VAL A 107 15.00 2.43 -6.46
C VAL A 107 13.56 1.96 -6.61
N LEU A 108 12.98 2.06 -7.81
CA LEU A 108 11.65 1.54 -8.13
C LEU A 108 11.52 0.04 -7.78
N ALA A 109 12.51 -0.78 -8.14
CA ALA A 109 12.47 -2.21 -7.83
C ALA A 109 12.47 -2.50 -6.31
N ALA A 110 13.11 -1.64 -5.52
CA ALA A 110 13.08 -1.75 -4.08
C ALA A 110 11.73 -1.32 -3.49
N TYR A 111 11.14 -0.21 -3.94
CA TYR A 111 9.79 0.18 -3.53
C TYR A 111 8.73 -0.87 -3.91
N ARG A 112 8.81 -1.45 -5.11
CA ARG A 112 7.94 -2.56 -5.52
C ARG A 112 8.07 -3.78 -4.62
N HIS A 113 9.28 -4.08 -4.12
CA HIS A 113 9.50 -5.20 -3.20
C HIS A 113 8.77 -5.03 -1.87
N GLU A 114 8.80 -3.81 -1.32
CA GLU A 114 8.11 -3.46 -0.06
C GLU A 114 6.59 -3.65 -0.15
N LEU A 115 6.01 -3.61 -1.36
CA LEU A 115 4.59 -3.85 -1.64
C LEU A 115 4.26 -5.29 -2.03
N THR A 116 5.19 -6.24 -1.90
CA THR A 116 4.87 -7.64 -2.19
C THR A 116 4.18 -8.31 -0.99
N PRO A 117 3.18 -9.19 -1.22
CA PRO A 117 2.53 -9.91 -0.13
C PRO A 117 3.50 -10.72 0.73
N TRP A 118 4.53 -11.31 0.10
CA TRP A 118 5.59 -12.04 0.79
C TRP A 118 6.39 -11.16 1.74
N HIS A 119 6.75 -9.93 1.32
CA HIS A 119 7.46 -8.99 2.18
C HIS A 119 6.61 -8.64 3.41
N LEU A 120 5.35 -8.25 3.19
CA LEU A 120 4.46 -7.87 4.27
C LEU A 120 4.18 -9.01 5.24
N ALA A 121 3.94 -10.22 4.72
CA ALA A 121 3.76 -11.43 5.52
C ALA A 121 4.97 -11.69 6.42
N ALA A 122 6.17 -11.69 5.85
CA ALA A 122 7.40 -11.93 6.60
C ALA A 122 7.69 -10.82 7.62
N ARG A 123 7.54 -9.56 7.23
CA ARG A 123 7.89 -8.39 8.06
C ARG A 123 6.92 -8.19 9.22
N PHE A 124 5.63 -8.29 8.97
CA PHE A 124 4.59 -7.98 9.94
C PHE A 124 3.98 -9.23 10.57
N GLY A 125 4.45 -10.43 10.23
CA GLY A 125 3.87 -11.67 10.79
C GLY A 125 2.45 -11.94 10.30
N LEU A 126 2.09 -11.44 9.11
CA LEU A 126 0.82 -11.75 8.46
C LEU A 126 0.94 -13.08 7.71
N ARG A 127 -0.19 -13.74 7.48
CA ARG A 127 -0.26 -14.84 6.50
C ARG A 127 -0.21 -14.25 5.09
N LEU A 128 0.30 -15.03 4.13
CA LEU A 128 0.44 -14.57 2.74
C LEU A 128 -0.88 -14.05 2.17
N TRP A 129 -1.95 -14.83 2.33
CA TRP A 129 -3.29 -14.45 1.86
C TRP A 129 -3.86 -13.21 2.59
N GLN A 130 -3.47 -12.96 3.84
CA GLN A 130 -3.88 -11.75 4.57
C GLN A 130 -3.19 -10.52 3.98
N ALA A 131 -1.90 -10.64 3.67
CA ALA A 131 -1.14 -9.58 3.01
C ALA A 131 -1.70 -9.29 1.60
N GLU A 132 -2.07 -10.31 0.83
CA GLU A 132 -2.73 -10.15 -0.48
C GLU A 132 -4.05 -9.39 -0.38
N ARG A 133 -4.91 -9.77 0.59
CA ARG A 133 -6.20 -9.10 0.83
C ARG A 133 -6.00 -7.65 1.28
N LEU A 134 -5.01 -7.38 2.13
CA LEU A 134 -4.69 -6.03 2.59
C LEU A 134 -4.21 -5.13 1.44
N LEU A 135 -3.26 -5.61 0.64
CA LEU A 135 -2.75 -4.87 -0.52
C LEU A 135 -3.85 -4.59 -1.53
N THR A 136 -4.70 -5.58 -1.80
CA THR A 136 -5.85 -5.43 -2.73
C THR A 136 -6.83 -4.38 -2.22
N ALA A 137 -7.23 -4.47 -0.94
CA ALA A 137 -8.17 -3.51 -0.34
C ALA A 137 -7.60 -2.09 -0.35
N ALA A 138 -6.34 -1.91 0.06
CA ALA A 138 -5.67 -0.61 0.05
C ALA A 138 -5.60 -0.04 -1.38
N ARG A 139 -5.16 -0.84 -2.34
CA ARG A 139 -5.09 -0.47 -3.76
C ARG A 139 -6.43 -0.01 -4.29
N GLU A 140 -7.50 -0.76 -4.06
CA GLU A 140 -8.84 -0.42 -4.53
C GLU A 140 -9.36 0.86 -3.86
N ALA A 141 -9.18 0.99 -2.55
CA ALA A 141 -9.64 2.16 -1.81
C ALA A 141 -9.02 3.45 -2.33
N TRP A 142 -7.71 3.46 -2.58
CA TRP A 142 -6.98 4.66 -3.00
C TRP A 142 -7.07 4.94 -4.50
N ILE A 143 -7.04 3.92 -5.38
CA ILE A 143 -7.20 4.16 -6.83
C ILE A 143 -8.52 4.88 -7.12
N ASN A 144 -9.57 4.59 -6.35
CA ASN A 144 -10.88 5.22 -6.52
C ASN A 144 -10.89 6.73 -6.19
N THR A 145 -9.84 7.27 -5.56
CA THR A 145 -9.68 8.72 -5.35
C THR A 145 -8.88 9.40 -6.45
N GLY A 146 -8.29 8.65 -7.38
CA GLY A 146 -7.48 9.20 -8.46
C GLY A 146 -8.33 10.01 -9.43
N ASP A 147 -7.86 11.20 -9.79
CA ASP A 147 -8.47 11.99 -10.87
C ASP A 147 -8.10 11.35 -12.21
N LEU A 148 -9.07 10.69 -12.83
CA LEU A 148 -8.90 9.96 -14.08
C LEU A 148 -8.55 10.87 -15.27
N SER A 149 -8.69 12.19 -15.14
CA SER A 149 -8.29 13.16 -16.17
C SER A 149 -6.78 13.44 -16.19
N LEU A 150 -6.03 12.97 -15.20
CA LEU A 150 -4.58 13.21 -15.11
C LEU A 150 -3.76 12.11 -15.81
N VAL A 151 -4.28 10.88 -15.87
CA VAL A 151 -3.56 9.69 -16.35
C VAL A 151 -4.25 9.16 -17.60
N ALA A 152 -3.52 9.06 -18.71
CA ALA A 152 -4.10 8.73 -20.02
C ALA A 152 -4.77 7.34 -20.05
N GLU A 153 -4.22 6.38 -19.29
CA GLU A 153 -4.75 5.02 -19.14
C GLU A 153 -5.88 4.93 -18.09
N GLY A 154 -6.29 6.06 -17.51
CA GLY A 154 -7.32 6.15 -16.49
C GLY A 154 -7.05 5.23 -15.30
N ARG A 155 -8.05 4.42 -14.94
CA ARG A 155 -7.96 3.51 -13.78
C ARG A 155 -6.85 2.47 -13.93
N GLN A 156 -6.57 2.01 -15.14
CA GLN A 156 -5.48 1.04 -15.37
C GLN A 156 -4.10 1.68 -15.15
N GLY A 157 -3.94 2.95 -15.50
CA GLY A 157 -2.73 3.72 -15.22
C GLY A 157 -2.51 3.94 -13.72
N TYR A 158 -3.55 4.31 -12.97
CA TYR A 158 -3.48 4.38 -11.51
C TYR A 158 -3.16 3.04 -10.85
N ALA A 159 -3.67 1.94 -11.41
CA ALA A 159 -3.31 0.59 -11.00
C ALA A 159 -1.81 0.33 -11.17
N ALA A 160 -1.26 0.62 -12.35
CA ALA A 160 0.18 0.47 -12.60
C ALA A 160 1.02 1.37 -11.69
N LEU A 161 0.58 2.61 -11.46
CA LEU A 161 1.25 3.56 -10.58
C LEU A 161 1.27 3.10 -9.13
N TRP A 162 0.13 2.62 -8.62
CA TRP A 162 0.07 2.03 -7.28
C TRP A 162 1.02 0.83 -7.15
N ASP A 163 1.03 -0.05 -8.14
CA ASP A 163 1.91 -1.23 -8.18
C ASP A 163 3.39 -0.81 -8.28
N SER A 164 3.67 0.42 -8.73
CA SER A 164 4.97 1.10 -8.72
C SER A 164 5.19 2.00 -7.49
N ALA A 165 4.42 1.84 -6.43
CA ALA A 165 4.47 2.66 -5.22
C ALA A 165 4.29 4.17 -5.43
N VAL A 166 3.46 4.57 -6.39
CA VAL A 166 3.09 5.98 -6.62
C VAL A 166 1.65 6.19 -6.17
N HIS A 167 1.47 6.87 -5.03
CA HIS A 167 0.16 7.19 -4.49
C HIS A 167 -0.63 8.15 -5.41
N PRO A 168 -1.98 8.03 -5.53
CA PRO A 168 -2.80 8.93 -6.35
C PRO A 168 -2.64 10.42 -6.03
N ARG A 169 -2.38 10.75 -4.77
CA ARG A 169 -2.04 12.13 -4.37
C ARG A 169 -0.72 12.60 -4.98
N THR A 170 0.29 11.75 -5.02
CA THR A 170 1.58 12.06 -5.66
C THR A 170 1.35 12.38 -7.14
N VAL A 171 0.45 11.65 -7.82
CA VAL A 171 0.05 11.96 -9.21
C VAL A 171 -0.53 13.36 -9.31
N ALA A 172 -1.45 13.75 -8.41
CA ALA A 172 -2.03 15.09 -8.39
C ALA A 172 -0.98 16.18 -8.13
N ASP A 173 -0.06 15.95 -7.19
CA ASP A 173 1.01 16.89 -6.86
C ASP A 173 2.00 17.06 -8.04
N LEU A 174 2.29 15.99 -8.78
CA LEU A 174 3.14 16.02 -9.97
C LEU A 174 2.41 16.61 -11.20
N ALA A 175 1.12 16.34 -11.37
CA ALA A 175 0.33 16.93 -12.44
C ALA A 175 0.20 18.45 -12.29
N ALA A 176 0.24 18.98 -11.06
CA ALA A 176 0.18 20.42 -10.78
C ALA A 176 1.38 21.21 -11.34
N VAL A 177 2.46 20.55 -11.77
CA VAL A 177 3.58 21.22 -12.47
C VAL A 177 3.54 21.07 -13.99
N VAL A 178 2.57 20.32 -14.52
CA VAL A 178 2.36 20.11 -15.95
C VAL A 178 1.33 21.12 -16.48
N PRO A 179 1.60 21.82 -17.60
CA PRO A 179 0.60 22.64 -18.28
C PRO A 179 -0.70 21.88 -18.56
N GLN A 180 -1.86 22.51 -18.34
CA GLN A 180 -3.16 21.84 -18.43
C GLN A 180 -3.48 21.28 -19.82
N ASP A 181 -2.97 21.92 -20.86
CA ASP A 181 -3.12 21.52 -22.26
C ASP A 181 -2.28 20.31 -22.65
N LEU A 182 -1.33 19.91 -21.80
CA LEU A 182 -0.54 18.69 -21.98
C LEU A 182 -1.11 17.48 -21.23
N LEU A 183 -2.12 17.67 -20.36
CA LEU A 183 -2.80 16.57 -19.68
C LEU A 183 -3.87 15.92 -20.59
N PRO A 184 -4.16 14.62 -20.42
CA PRO A 184 -3.54 13.67 -19.49
C PRO A 184 -2.14 13.21 -19.93
N MET A 185 -1.30 12.85 -18.95
CA MET A 185 0.02 12.24 -19.21
C MET A 185 -0.04 10.71 -19.05
N PRO A 186 0.80 9.94 -19.76
CA PRO A 186 0.88 8.49 -19.57
C PRO A 186 1.37 8.15 -18.16
N ALA A 187 0.96 7.00 -17.62
CA ALA A 187 1.40 6.52 -16.30
C ALA A 187 2.94 6.51 -16.16
N THR A 188 3.67 6.17 -17.23
CA THR A 188 5.14 6.14 -17.23
C THR A 188 5.76 7.50 -16.93
N PHE A 189 5.12 8.61 -17.33
CA PHE A 189 5.61 9.96 -17.01
C PHE A 189 5.65 10.20 -15.49
N TYR A 190 4.59 9.80 -14.78
CA TYR A 190 4.51 9.97 -13.34
C TYR A 190 5.47 9.03 -12.60
N GLU A 191 5.63 7.79 -13.07
CA GLU A 191 6.63 6.85 -12.55
C GLU A 191 8.05 7.42 -12.70
N ASP A 192 8.42 7.85 -13.90
CA ASP A 192 9.74 8.43 -14.17
C ASP A 192 10.01 9.66 -13.30
N LEU A 193 9.02 10.55 -13.15
CA LEU A 193 9.18 11.74 -12.33
C LEU A 193 9.30 11.41 -10.83
N ALA A 194 8.53 10.43 -10.33
CA ALA A 194 8.58 9.99 -8.94
C ALA A 194 9.95 9.39 -8.55
N TYR A 195 10.69 8.83 -9.51
CA TYR A 195 11.94 8.11 -9.27
C TYR A 195 13.21 8.74 -9.86
N SER A 196 13.10 9.73 -10.73
CA SER A 196 14.25 10.38 -11.38
C SER A 196 15.05 11.32 -10.48
N GLY A 197 14.49 11.76 -9.35
CA GLY A 197 15.11 12.77 -8.48
C GLY A 197 15.16 14.16 -9.12
N VAL A 198 14.44 14.38 -10.22
CA VAL A 198 14.32 15.69 -10.88
C VAL A 198 13.60 16.67 -9.96
N GLN A 199 14.19 17.85 -9.77
CA GLN A 199 13.54 18.92 -9.01
C GLN A 199 12.33 19.45 -9.79
N THR A 200 11.17 19.46 -9.16
CA THR A 200 9.90 19.89 -9.77
C THR A 200 9.93 21.34 -10.27
N ASP A 201 10.72 22.22 -9.64
CA ASP A 201 10.95 23.60 -10.10
C ASP A 201 11.72 23.67 -11.42
N TRP A 202 12.68 22.77 -11.63
CA TRP A 202 13.38 22.65 -12.92
C TRP A 202 12.42 22.14 -14.00
N LEU A 203 11.60 21.13 -13.69
CA LEU A 203 10.63 20.57 -14.64
C LEU A 203 9.62 21.62 -15.09
N ARG A 204 9.09 22.43 -14.16
CA ARG A 204 8.19 23.54 -14.46
C ARG A 204 8.84 24.54 -15.42
N GLY A 205 10.12 24.85 -15.23
CA GLY A 205 10.89 25.75 -16.10
C GLY A 205 11.07 25.22 -17.53
N VAL A 206 11.27 23.90 -17.69
CA VAL A 206 11.42 23.27 -19.01
C VAL A 206 10.08 23.18 -19.74
N LEU A 207 9.01 22.77 -19.04
CA LEU A 207 7.69 22.63 -19.66
C LEU A 207 7.09 23.97 -20.08
N ALA A 208 7.43 25.08 -19.41
CA ALA A 208 7.01 26.42 -19.80
C ALA A 208 7.65 26.94 -21.12
N LEU A 209 8.59 26.20 -21.71
CA LEU A 209 9.21 26.53 -23.00
C LEU A 209 8.47 25.90 -24.19
N PHE A 210 7.47 25.06 -23.93
CA PHE A 210 6.61 24.40 -24.91
C PHE A 210 5.18 24.91 -24.76
#